data_AF-R4LK33-F1
#
_entry.id   AF-R4LK33-F1
#
_cell.length_a   1.000
_cell.length_b   1.000
_cell.length_c   1.000
_cell.angle_alpha   90.00
_cell.angle_beta   90.00
_cell.angle_gamma   90.00
#
_symmetry.space_group_name_H-M   'P 1'
#
loop_
_entity.id
_entity.type
_entity.pdbx_description
1 polymer ?
#
loop_
_entity_poly.entity_id
_entity_poly.type
_entity_poly.pdbx_seq_one_letter_code
_entity_poly.pdbx_strand_id
1 'polypeptide(L)'
;MPAEQFQFSADDAGRHAATVDGVSDAVRQARSAVHEVAMDSQAYGQLCQFLPGLLSPLFALATSALDRSASALGGTAAALRSTAADMTGTDNAAAQRITGAAPPLELPL
;
A
#
# COMPACT_ATOMS: atom_id res chain seq x y z
N MET A 1 -25.79 13.37 -8.79
CA MET A 1 -25.38 12.36 -7.82
C MET A 1 -24.80 13.10 -6.62
N PRO A 2 -25.40 13.05 -5.42
CA PRO A 2 -24.74 13.60 -4.25
C PRO A 2 -23.45 12.81 -4.01
N ALA A 3 -22.36 13.51 -3.72
CA ALA A 3 -21.13 12.84 -3.32
C ALA A 3 -21.39 12.12 -1.99
N GLU A 4 -21.22 10.80 -1.99
CA GLU A 4 -21.22 10.02 -0.76
C GLU A 4 -20.02 10.49 0.07
N GLN A 5 -20.29 11.15 1.19
CA GLN A 5 -19.26 11.75 2.03
C GLN A 5 -18.83 10.73 3.08
N PHE A 6 -17.64 10.17 2.89
CA PHE A 6 -17.03 9.28 3.86
C PHE A 6 -16.22 10.11 4.86
N GLN A 7 -16.56 10.03 6.15
CA GLN A 7 -15.76 10.65 7.21
C GLN A 7 -14.55 9.76 7.50
N PHE A 8 -13.36 10.27 7.23
CA PHE A 8 -12.10 9.55 7.41
C PHE A 8 -11.09 10.46 8.09
N SER A 9 -10.49 10.01 9.18
CA SER A 9 -9.48 10.80 9.89
C SER A 9 -8.09 10.63 9.25
N ALA A 10 -7.20 11.60 9.47
CA ALA A 10 -5.81 11.50 9.05
C ALA A 10 -5.10 10.29 9.68
N ASP A 11 -5.45 9.92 10.91
CA ASP A 11 -4.87 8.75 11.59
C ASP A 11 -5.36 7.44 10.95
N ASP A 12 -6.64 7.35 10.58
CA ASP A 12 -7.17 6.18 9.86
C ASP A 12 -6.50 6.04 8.48
N ALA A 13 -6.20 7.16 7.81
CA ALA A 13 -5.43 7.18 6.55
C ALA A 13 -4.02 6.60 6.73
N GLY A 14 -3.33 7.01 7.80
CA GLY A 14 -2.03 6.47 8.17
C GLY A 14 -2.07 4.98 8.48
N ARG A 15 -3.06 4.54 9.29
CA ARG A 15 -3.25 3.12 9.64
C ARG A 15 -3.58 2.27 8.41
N HIS A 16 -4.38 2.80 7.49
CA HIS A 16 -4.69 2.09 6.25
C HIS A 16 -3.45 1.98 5.35
N ALA A 17 -2.65 3.04 5.24
CA ALA A 17 -1.38 2.99 4.50
C ALA A 17 -0.46 1.89 5.04
N ALA A 18 -0.33 1.76 6.36
CA ALA A 18 0.47 0.69 6.98
C ALA A 18 -0.09 -0.71 6.67
N THR A 19 -1.41 -0.86 6.63
CA THR A 19 -2.06 -2.12 6.22
C THR A 19 -1.72 -2.46 4.77
N VAL A 20 -1.78 -1.47 3.87
CA VAL A 20 -1.45 -1.64 2.44
C VAL A 20 0.02 -1.98 2.25
N ASP A 21 0.93 -1.35 3.00
CA ASP A 21 2.35 -1.69 3.01
C ASP A 21 2.57 -3.17 3.43
N GLY A 22 1.87 -3.64 4.47
CA GLY A 22 1.92 -5.05 4.87
C GLY A 22 1.45 -6.03 3.79
N VAL A 23 0.42 -5.66 3.01
CA VAL A 23 0.01 -6.45 1.84
C VAL A 23 1.06 -6.41 0.73
N SER A 24 1.67 -5.24 0.46
CA SER A 24 2.77 -5.12 -0.50
C SER A 24 3.92 -6.06 -0.15
N ASP A 25 4.30 -6.13 1.12
CA ASP A 25 5.36 -7.01 1.61
C ASP A 25 5.01 -8.50 1.43
N ALA A 26 3.76 -8.89 1.72
CA ALA A 26 3.29 -10.25 1.46
C ALA A 26 3.35 -10.61 -0.04
N VAL A 27 3.01 -9.68 -0.93
CA VAL A 27 3.13 -9.87 -2.38
C VAL A 27 4.61 -9.99 -2.80
N ARG A 28 5.52 -9.20 -2.21
CA ARG A 28 6.96 -9.35 -2.45
C ARG A 28 7.48 -10.70 -2.00
N GLN A 29 7.02 -11.20 -0.85
CA GLN A 29 7.37 -12.53 -0.37
C GLN A 29 6.90 -13.63 -1.33
N ALA A 30 5.66 -13.52 -1.84
CA ALA A 30 5.16 -14.45 -2.86
C ALA A 30 6.00 -14.40 -4.14
N ARG A 31 6.41 -13.21 -4.59
CA ARG A 31 7.30 -13.03 -5.76
C ARG A 31 8.66 -13.71 -5.55
N SER A 32 9.23 -13.58 -4.35
CA SER A 32 10.49 -14.27 -4.00
C SER A 32 10.33 -15.79 -4.02
N ALA A 33 9.21 -16.32 -3.50
CA ALA A 33 8.92 -17.75 -3.55
C ALA A 33 8.80 -18.29 -4.99
N VAL A 34 8.09 -17.56 -5.87
CA VAL A 34 7.99 -17.91 -7.29
C VAL A 34 9.37 -17.93 -7.97
N HIS A 35 10.20 -16.93 -7.67
CA HIS A 35 11.56 -16.85 -8.21
C HIS A 35 12.43 -18.04 -7.76
N GLU A 36 12.36 -18.43 -6.49
CA GLU A 36 13.11 -19.56 -5.95
C GLU A 36 12.73 -20.89 -6.65
N VAL A 37 11.43 -21.15 -6.77
CA VAL A 37 10.90 -22.35 -7.45
C VAL A 37 11.25 -22.40 -8.94
N ALA A 38 11.37 -21.25 -9.58
CA ALA A 38 11.77 -21.17 -10.98
C ALA A 38 13.27 -21.49 -11.18
N MET A 39 14.12 -21.22 -10.19
CA MET A 39 15.56 -21.47 -10.25
C MET A 39 15.94 -22.90 -9.85
N ASP A 40 15.22 -23.51 -8.91
CA ASP A 40 15.50 -24.87 -8.46
C ASP A 40 14.85 -25.95 -9.36
N SER A 41 15.46 -26.17 -10.52
CA SER A 41 15.06 -27.25 -11.43
C SER A 41 15.11 -28.66 -10.81
N GLN A 42 15.88 -28.86 -9.72
CA GLN A 42 16.01 -30.15 -9.07
C GLN A 42 14.83 -30.48 -8.15
N ALA A 43 14.09 -29.46 -7.68
CA ALA A 43 12.88 -29.62 -6.86
C ALA A 43 11.76 -30.43 -7.56
N TYR A 44 11.74 -30.49 -8.89
CA TYR A 44 10.72 -31.20 -9.66
C TYR A 44 10.94 -32.73 -9.66
N GLY A 45 12.15 -33.19 -9.31
CA GLY A 45 12.52 -34.60 -9.38
C GLY A 45 12.83 -35.10 -10.80
N GLN A 46 13.48 -36.25 -10.91
CA GLN A 46 14.05 -36.73 -12.18
C GLN A 46 13.01 -36.97 -13.29
N LEU A 47 11.82 -37.45 -12.93
CA LEU A 47 10.76 -37.75 -13.90
C LEU A 47 10.16 -36.47 -14.52
N CYS A 48 10.29 -35.33 -13.85
CA CYS A 48 9.63 -34.08 -14.22
C CYS A 48 10.61 -32.99 -14.66
N GLN A 49 11.86 -33.32 -14.97
CA GLN A 49 12.90 -32.34 -15.34
C GLN A 49 12.60 -31.51 -16.60
N PHE A 50 11.61 -31.90 -17.40
CA PHE A 50 11.17 -31.11 -18.56
C PHE A 50 10.23 -29.95 -18.19
N LEU A 51 9.57 -30.01 -17.02
CA LEU A 51 8.58 -29.01 -16.58
C LEU A 51 9.16 -27.59 -16.43
N PRO A 52 10.35 -27.37 -15.84
CA PRO A 52 10.93 -26.04 -15.71
C PRO A 52 11.00 -25.28 -17.04
N GLY A 53 11.38 -25.96 -18.12
CA GLY A 53 11.42 -25.36 -19.46
C GLY A 53 10.04 -24.95 -19.98
N LEU A 54 9.02 -25.78 -19.76
CA LEU A 54 7.64 -25.47 -20.15
C LEU A 54 7.02 -24.35 -19.30
N LEU A 55 7.36 -24.29 -18.00
CA LEU A 55 6.79 -23.35 -17.04
C LEU A 55 7.56 -22.02 -16.95
N SER A 56 8.77 -21.93 -17.51
CA SER A 56 9.59 -20.71 -17.45
C SER A 56 8.85 -19.44 -17.89
N PRO A 57 8.07 -19.43 -19.01
CA PRO A 57 7.30 -18.24 -19.39
C PRO A 57 6.22 -17.88 -18.38
N LEU A 58 5.58 -18.88 -17.76
CA LEU A 58 4.58 -18.67 -16.72
C LEU A 58 5.21 -18.06 -15.47
N PHE A 59 6.36 -18.56 -15.03
CA PHE A 59 7.06 -18.01 -13.87
C PHE A 59 7.58 -16.58 -14.11
N ALA A 60 8.03 -16.27 -15.32
CA ALA A 60 8.39 -14.91 -15.71
C ALA A 60 7.17 -13.96 -15.64
N LEU A 61 6.03 -14.39 -16.18
CA LEU A 61 4.78 -13.63 -16.10
C LEU A 61 4.33 -13.42 -14.66
N ALA A 62 4.34 -14.48 -13.84
CA ALA A 62 3.96 -14.42 -12.43
C ALA A 62 4.86 -13.46 -11.65
N THR A 63 6.18 -13.55 -11.83
CA THR A 63 7.16 -12.65 -11.20
C THR A 63 6.89 -11.18 -11.58
N SER A 64 6.65 -10.90 -12.87
CA SER A 64 6.34 -9.55 -13.34
C SER A 64 5.00 -9.03 -12.82
N ALA A 65 3.97 -9.88 -12.76
CA ALA A 65 2.67 -9.50 -12.24
C ALA A 65 2.76 -9.14 -10.75
N LEU A 66 3.40 -9.99 -9.94
CA LEU A 66 3.56 -9.75 -8.51
C LEU A 66 4.40 -8.50 -8.22
N ASP A 67 5.46 -8.25 -8.99
CA ASP A 67 6.28 -7.05 -8.85
C ASP A 67 5.51 -5.75 -9.14
N ARG A 68 4.70 -5.76 -10.21
CA ARG A 68 3.79 -4.63 -10.52
C ARG A 68 2.74 -4.43 -9.44
N SER A 69 2.15 -5.51 -8.93
CA SER A 69 1.18 -5.45 -7.83
C SER A 69 1.81 -4.86 -6.56
N ALA A 70 2.99 -5.33 -6.15
CA ALA A 70 3.69 -4.79 -4.99
C ALA A 70 4.02 -3.30 -5.15
N SER A 71 4.47 -2.90 -6.34
CA SER A 71 4.77 -1.49 -6.67
C SER A 71 3.52 -0.62 -6.65
N ALA A 72 2.42 -1.09 -7.22
CA ALA A 72 1.13 -0.38 -7.19
C ALA A 72 0.63 -0.19 -5.75
N LEU A 73 0.67 -1.24 -4.93
CA LEU A 73 0.31 -1.19 -3.51
C LEU A 73 1.18 -0.19 -2.74
N GLY A 74 2.50 -0.21 -2.96
CA GLY A 74 3.41 0.77 -2.35
C GLY A 74 3.11 2.21 -2.77
N GLY A 75 2.73 2.42 -4.04
CA GLY A 75 2.25 3.70 -4.54
C GLY A 75 0.96 4.16 -3.86
N THR A 76 0.00 3.25 -3.66
CA THR A 76 -1.25 3.52 -2.93
C THR A 76 -0.97 3.87 -1.47
N ALA A 77 -0.11 3.13 -0.77
CA ALA A 77 0.28 3.45 0.60
C ALA A 77 0.95 4.83 0.71
N ALA A 78 1.82 5.17 -0.24
CA ALA A 78 2.43 6.50 -0.31
C ALA A 78 1.39 7.61 -0.53
N ALA A 79 0.42 7.40 -1.43
CA ALA A 79 -0.66 8.35 -1.66
C ALA A 79 -1.52 8.55 -0.40
N LEU A 80 -1.87 7.48 0.31
CA LEU A 80 -2.60 7.55 1.58
C LEU A 80 -1.85 8.36 2.64
N ARG A 81 -0.53 8.16 2.77
CA ARG A 81 0.32 8.96 3.68
C ARG A 81 0.36 10.44 3.28
N SER A 82 0.44 10.74 1.99
CA SER A 82 0.37 12.12 1.49
C SER A 82 -0.96 12.76 1.86
N THR A 83 -2.07 12.06 1.60
CA THR A 83 -3.42 12.53 1.94
C THR A 83 -3.57 12.79 3.45
N ALA A 84 -3.05 11.92 4.30
CA ALA A 84 -3.06 12.11 5.75
C ALA A 84 -2.29 13.38 6.18
N ALA A 85 -1.14 13.63 5.55
CA ALA A 85 -0.35 14.83 5.80
C ALA A 85 -1.08 16.10 5.35
N ASP A 86 -1.73 16.07 4.18
CA ASP A 86 -2.51 17.18 3.64
C ASP A 86 -3.72 17.52 4.53
N MET A 87 -4.42 16.49 5.04
CA MET A 87 -5.50 16.65 6.02
C MET A 87 -5.00 17.35 7.28
N THR A 88 -3.93 16.84 7.87
CA THR A 88 -3.32 17.42 9.07
C THR A 88 -2.86 18.86 8.85
N GLY A 89 -2.28 19.16 7.69
CA GLY A 89 -1.88 20.51 7.31
C GLY A 89 -3.06 21.46 7.18
N THR A 90 -4.15 21.00 6.57
CA THR A 90 -5.40 21.76 6.42
C THR A 90 -6.02 22.07 7.78
N ASP A 91 -6.11 21.08 8.66
CA ASP A 91 -6.65 21.23 10.01
C ASP A 91 -5.83 22.21 10.84
N ASN A 92 -4.50 22.11 10.80
CA ASN A 92 -3.61 23.03 11.50
C ASN A 92 -3.74 24.48 10.98
N ALA A 93 -3.83 24.67 9.66
CA ALA A 93 -4.02 25.99 9.06
C ALA A 93 -5.40 26.57 9.42
N ALA A 94 -6.43 25.74 9.48
CA ALA A 94 -7.76 26.15 9.95
C ALA A 94 -7.73 26.56 11.43
N ALA A 95 -7.12 25.76 12.29
CA ALA A 95 -6.97 26.04 13.71
C ALA A 95 -6.26 27.38 13.95
N GLN A 96 -5.13 27.61 13.27
CA GLN A 96 -4.38 28.87 13.36
C GLN A 96 -5.21 30.09 12.97
N ARG A 97 -6.02 29.99 11.91
CA ARG A 97 -6.92 31.08 11.51
C ARG A 97 -8.00 31.33 12.55
N ILE A 98 -8.57 30.28 13.13
CA ILE A 98 -9.60 30.41 14.16
C ILE A 98 -9.02 31.05 15.43
N THR A 99 -7.88 30.56 15.92
CA THR A 99 -7.21 31.10 17.11
C THR A 99 -6.65 32.51 16.88
N GLY A 100 -6.21 32.82 15.66
CA GLY A 100 -5.69 34.13 15.29
C GLY A 100 -6.77 35.18 15.02
N ALA A 101 -7.99 34.77 14.65
CA ALA A 101 -9.11 35.67 14.36
C ALA A 101 -10.07 35.87 15.55
N ALA A 102 -10.05 35.01 16.57
CA ALA A 102 -10.95 35.11 17.71
C ALA A 102 -10.38 36.01 18.83
N PRO A 103 -11.14 37.00 19.37
CA PRO A 103 -10.86 37.52 20.71
C PRO A 103 -10.98 36.39 21.74
N PRO A 104 -10.40 36.51 22.96
CA PRO A 104 -10.46 35.43 23.95
C PRO A 104 -11.91 35.03 24.20
N LEU A 105 -12.28 33.82 23.79
CA LEU A 105 -13.58 33.24 24.07
C LEU A 105 -13.61 32.92 25.57
N GLU A 106 -14.17 33.85 26.37
CA GLU A 106 -14.55 33.53 27.75
C GLU A 106 -15.69 32.52 27.69
N LEU A 107 -15.33 31.24 27.83
CA LEU A 107 -16.28 30.15 28.04
C LEU A 107 -16.68 30.18 29.53
N PRO A 108 -17.95 30.43 29.88
CA PRO A 108 -18.41 30.28 31.24
C PRO A 108 -18.34 28.80 31.62
N LEU A 109 -17.47 28.48 32.58
CA LEU A 109 -17.37 27.18 33.25
C LEU A 109 -18.66 26.86 34.02
#